data_AF-A0A3V2Y5J7-F1
#
_entry.id   AF-A0A3V2Y5J7-F1
#
_cell.length_a   1.000
_cell.length_b   1.000
_cell.length_c   1.000
_cell.angle_alpha   90.00
_cell.angle_beta   90.00
_cell.angle_gamma   90.00
#
_symmetry.space_group_name_H-M   'P 1'
#
loop_
_entity.id
_entity.type
_entity.pdbx_description
1 polymer ?
#
loop_
_entity_poly.entity_id
_entity_poly.type
_entity_poly.pdbx_seq_one_letter_code
_entity_poly.pdbx_strand_id
1 'polypeptide(L)'
;MTITAVKKIEQSNPFWSHYLKTYIHGGYMVTFKCESPFDEWDTYESIADYFDVVGDFDCVVNREGRFIYMIGTCVFPLGEPVLGEHKIPNWHN
;
A
#
# COMPACT_ATOMS: atom_id res chain seq x y z
N MET A 1 -7.60 7.75 -7.31
CA MET A 1 -7.87 6.58 -6.45
C MET A 1 -8.09 7.06 -5.03
N THR A 2 -8.93 6.38 -4.25
CA THR A 2 -9.17 6.78 -2.85
C THR A 2 -8.81 5.61 -1.93
N ILE A 3 -7.83 5.82 -1.06
CA ILE A 3 -7.56 4.92 0.05
C ILE A 3 -8.37 5.39 1.25
N THR A 4 -9.29 4.55 1.72
CA THR A 4 -10.29 4.92 2.73
C THR A 4 -9.91 4.55 4.15
N ALA A 5 -8.80 3.83 4.40
CA ALA A 5 -8.26 3.75 5.75
C ALA A 5 -6.87 3.11 5.81
N VAL A 6 -5.90 3.83 6.39
CA VAL A 6 -4.75 3.26 7.10
C VAL A 6 -5.28 2.83 8.48
N LYS A 7 -5.54 1.53 8.69
CA LYS A 7 -6.30 1.04 9.88
C LYS A 7 -5.45 0.63 11.07
N LYS A 8 -4.18 0.29 10.86
CA LYS A 8 -3.32 -0.23 11.91
C LYS A 8 -1.87 0.06 11.55
N ILE A 9 -1.12 0.53 12.54
CA ILE A 9 0.33 0.76 12.47
C ILE A 9 0.93 -0.20 13.49
N GLU A 10 1.58 -1.26 13.02
CA GLU A 10 2.34 -2.16 13.87
C GLU A 10 3.82 -2.00 13.54
N GLN A 11 4.68 -1.91 14.58
CA GLN A 11 6.12 -2.05 14.39
C GLN A 11 6.38 -3.47 13.89
N SER A 12 6.68 -3.60 12.60
CA SER A 12 7.06 -4.87 12.00
C SER A 12 8.57 -5.01 12.05
N ASN A 13 9.06 -6.10 12.63
CA ASN A 13 10.48 -6.42 12.66
C ASN A 13 10.68 -7.94 12.56
N PRO A 14 11.48 -8.49 11.61
CA PRO A 14 11.94 -7.95 10.32
C PRO A 14 11.08 -8.40 9.12
N PHE A 15 11.11 -7.67 8.00
CA PHE A 15 10.49 -8.08 6.74
C PHE A 15 11.49 -8.03 5.58
N TRP A 16 11.27 -8.86 4.55
CA TRP A 16 12.11 -8.91 3.36
C TRP A 16 11.66 -7.84 2.36
N SER A 17 12.60 -7.04 1.87
CA SER A 17 12.34 -6.13 0.76
C SER A 17 12.80 -6.76 -0.55
N HIS A 18 11.86 -6.99 -1.47
CA HIS A 18 12.19 -7.41 -2.83
C HIS A 18 12.95 -6.33 -3.61
N TYR A 19 12.63 -5.05 -3.36
CA TYR A 19 13.28 -3.91 -3.99
C TYR A 19 14.75 -3.76 -3.57
N LEU A 20 15.03 -3.82 -2.26
CA LEU A 20 16.40 -3.68 -1.72
C LEU A 20 17.16 -5.01 -1.66
N LYS A 21 16.49 -6.15 -1.87
CA LYS A 21 17.04 -7.51 -1.73
C LYS A 21 17.71 -7.75 -0.37
N THR A 22 17.11 -7.21 0.69
CA THR A 22 17.63 -7.31 2.05
C THR A 22 16.49 -7.31 3.07
N TYR A 23 16.76 -7.79 4.28
CA TYR A 23 15.86 -7.61 5.41
C TYR A 23 15.95 -6.18 5.94
N ILE A 24 14.78 -5.56 6.12
CA ILE A 24 14.66 -4.28 6.78
C ILE A 24 14.25 -4.52 8.22
N HIS A 25 15.08 -4.04 9.15
CA HIS A 25 14.91 -4.21 10.59
C HIS A 25 14.23 -3.00 11.25
N GLY A 26 13.18 -2.50 10.61
CA GLY A 26 12.41 -1.34 11.05
C GLY A 26 11.40 -0.92 10.00
N GLY A 27 10.34 -0.23 10.44
CA GLY A 27 9.26 0.21 9.57
C GLY A 27 7.89 -0.05 10.19
N TYR A 28 6.87 0.40 9.49
CA TYR A 28 5.48 0.28 9.93
C TYR A 28 4.67 -0.51 8.92
N MET A 29 4.09 -1.62 9.38
CA MET A 29 3.10 -2.34 8.60
C MET A 29 1.77 -1.60 8.67
N VAL A 30 1.20 -1.33 7.51
CA VAL A 30 -0.06 -0.61 7.34
C VAL A 30 -1.07 -1.51 6.67
N THR A 31 -2.22 -1.68 7.32
CA THR A 31 -3.40 -2.22 6.64
C THR A 31 -4.14 -1.10 5.91
N PHE A 32 -4.34 -1.26 4.61
CA PHE A 32 -5.06 -0.31 3.77
C PHE A 32 -6.34 -0.91 3.17
N LYS A 33 -7.30 -0.03 2.87
CA LYS A 33 -8.42 -0.32 1.97
C LYS A 33 -8.41 0.69 0.83
N CYS A 34 -8.46 0.22 -0.40
CA CYS A 34 -8.39 1.03 -1.60
C CYS A 34 -9.57 0.73 -2.53
N GLU A 35 -10.17 1.78 -3.07
CA GLU A 35 -11.05 1.71 -4.23
C GLU A 35 -10.36 2.45 -5.39
N SER A 36 -10.21 1.75 -6.52
CA SER A 36 -9.56 2.27 -7.71
C SER A 36 -10.38 1.98 -8.97
N PRO A 37 -10.53 2.95 -9.89
CA PRO A 37 -11.09 2.69 -11.22
C PRO A 37 -10.05 2.14 -12.21
N PHE A 38 -8.78 2.03 -11.80
CA PHE A 38 -7.68 1.54 -12.62
C PHE A 38 -7.53 0.03 -12.48
N ASP A 39 -6.68 -0.58 -13.29
CA ASP A 39 -6.35 -1.98 -13.09
C ASP A 39 -5.49 -2.19 -11.83
N GLU A 40 -5.29 -3.46 -11.54
CA GLU A 40 -4.64 -3.93 -10.33
C GLU A 40 -3.17 -3.51 -10.25
N TRP A 41 -2.43 -3.58 -11.37
CA TRP A 41 -1.01 -3.26 -11.39
C TRP A 41 -0.76 -1.76 -11.23
N ASP A 42 -1.48 -0.95 -12.01
CA ASP A 42 -1.45 0.52 -11.88
C ASP A 42 -1.79 0.97 -10.45
N THR A 43 -2.67 0.22 -9.81
CA THR A 43 -3.07 0.50 -8.44
C THR A 43 -1.96 0.16 -7.45
N TYR A 44 -1.28 -0.97 -7.60
CA TYR A 44 -0.10 -1.29 -6.77
C TYR A 44 1.01 -0.25 -6.94
N GLU A 45 1.34 0.13 -8.18
CA GLU A 45 2.38 1.13 -8.47
C GLU A 45 2.03 2.47 -7.83
N SER A 46 0.80 2.96 -8.01
CA SER A 46 0.35 4.22 -7.40
C SER A 46 0.42 4.20 -5.87
N ILE A 47 0.09 3.07 -5.24
CA ILE A 47 0.19 2.92 -3.77
C ILE A 47 1.65 2.88 -3.34
N ALA A 48 2.49 2.12 -4.06
CA ALA A 48 3.91 1.99 -3.75
C ALA A 48 4.64 3.34 -3.85
N ASP A 49 4.39 4.09 -4.92
CA ASP A 49 4.99 5.41 -5.16
C ASP A 49 4.54 6.45 -4.12
N TYR A 50 3.24 6.50 -3.81
CA TYR A 50 2.70 7.51 -2.89
C TYR A 50 3.20 7.33 -1.46
N PHE A 51 3.39 6.08 -1.06
CA PHE A 51 3.74 5.71 0.31
C PHE A 51 5.20 5.29 0.48
N ASP A 52 5.99 5.34 -0.58
CA ASP A 52 7.38 4.86 -0.62
C ASP A 52 7.48 3.44 -0.03
N VAL A 53 6.59 2.55 -0.49
CA VAL A 53 6.51 1.17 -0.01
C VAL A 53 7.68 0.39 -0.59
N VAL A 54 8.46 -0.22 0.29
CA VAL A 54 9.67 -0.96 -0.09
C VAL A 54 9.52 -2.48 0.15
N GLY A 55 8.36 -2.93 0.65
CA GLY A 55 8.09 -4.32 1.04
C GLY A 55 6.93 -4.99 0.28
N ASP A 56 6.63 -6.24 0.67
CA ASP A 56 5.57 -7.05 0.07
C ASP A 56 4.18 -6.42 0.27
N PHE A 57 3.40 -6.46 -0.83
CA PHE A 57 1.96 -6.27 -0.79
C PHE A 57 1.30 -7.63 -0.61
N ASP A 58 0.77 -7.89 0.58
CA ASP A 58 -0.19 -8.98 0.77
C ASP A 58 -1.59 -8.38 0.74
N CYS A 59 -2.41 -8.80 -0.21
CA CYS A 59 -3.73 -8.20 -0.39
C CYS A 59 -4.70 -9.13 -1.11
N VAL A 60 -5.98 -8.87 -0.82
CA VAL A 60 -7.12 -9.48 -1.48
C VAL A 60 -7.71 -8.43 -2.41
N VAL A 61 -7.77 -8.76 -3.70
CA VAL A 61 -8.34 -7.92 -4.76
C VAL A 61 -9.71 -8.46 -5.15
N ASN A 62 -10.74 -7.62 -5.04
CA ASN A 62 -12.08 -7.91 -5.52
C ASN A 62 -12.46 -6.93 -6.64
N ARG A 63 -13.01 -7.43 -7.74
CA ARG A 63 -13.50 -6.59 -8.84
C ARG A 63 -15.02 -6.48 -8.76
N GLU A 64 -15.53 -5.26 -8.62
CA GLU A 64 -16.96 -4.99 -8.64
C GLU A 64 -17.26 -3.92 -9.71
N GLY A 65 -17.82 -4.37 -10.83
CA GLY A 65 -18.14 -3.50 -11.97
C GLY A 65 -16.89 -2.87 -12.59
N ARG A 66 -16.79 -1.54 -12.54
CA ARG A 66 -15.66 -0.76 -13.08
C ARG A 66 -14.58 -0.45 -12.05
N PHE A 67 -14.77 -0.88 -10.80
CA PHE A 67 -13.87 -0.57 -9.71
C PHE A 67 -13.22 -1.84 -9.18
N ILE A 68 -11.99 -1.68 -8.73
CA ILE A 68 -11.28 -2.67 -7.94
C ILE A 68 -11.23 -2.23 -6.49
N TYR A 69 -11.48 -3.19 -5.61
CA TYR A 69 -11.42 -3.05 -4.18
C TYR A 69 -10.26 -3.88 -3.66
N MET A 70 -9.28 -3.22 -3.08
CA MET A 70 -8.13 -3.88 -2.48
C MET A 70 -8.16 -3.71 -0.97
N ILE A 71 -7.91 -4.81 -0.27
CA ILE A 71 -7.63 -4.79 1.16
C ILE A 71 -6.31 -5.50 1.35
N GLY A 72 -5.33 -4.83 1.93
CA GLY A 72 -4.00 -5.38 2.03
C GLY A 72 -3.16 -4.78 3.13
N THR A 73 -1.95 -5.30 3.25
CA THR A 73 -0.88 -4.76 4.06
C THR A 73 0.29 -4.34 3.20
N CYS A 74 0.88 -3.20 3.51
CA CYS A 74 2.14 -2.74 2.93
C CYS A 74 3.07 -2.24 4.04
N VAL A 75 4.37 -2.13 3.76
CA VAL A 75 5.35 -1.73 4.76
C VAL A 75 6.06 -0.44 4.38
N PHE A 76 6.07 0.49 5.32
CA PHE A 76 6.68 1.81 5.23
C PHE A 76 8.05 1.79 5.90
N PRO A 77 9.15 2.03 5.17
CA PRO A 77 10.48 2.02 5.74
C PRO A 77 10.80 3.29 6.53
N LEU A 78 10.14 4.42 6.24
CA LEU A 78 10.49 5.74 6.77
C LEU A 78 9.25 6.50 7.27
N GLY A 79 9.23 6.80 8.58
CA GLY A 79 8.21 7.64 9.22
C GLY A 79 6.90 6.90 9.56
N GLU A 80 6.18 7.39 10.56
CA GLU A 80 4.83 6.90 10.87
C GLU A 80 3.86 7.34 9.76
N PRO A 81 3.11 6.42 9.15
CA PRO A 81 2.13 6.75 8.13
C PRO A 81 1.00 7.57 8.76
N VAL A 82 0.59 8.64 8.07
CA VAL A 82 -0.49 9.50 8.55
C VAL A 82 -1.81 8.73 8.45
N LEU A 83 -2.49 8.54 9.59
CA LEU A 83 -3.82 7.94 9.62
C LEU A 83 -4.83 8.84 8.90
N GLY A 84 -5.66 8.26 8.04
CA GLY A 84 -6.73 9.00 7.37
C GLY A 84 -7.05 8.45 5.99
N GLU A 85 -7.92 9.19 5.29
CA GLU A 85 -8.20 8.98 3.88
C GLU A 85 -7.15 9.69 3.03
N HIS A 86 -6.60 8.99 2.05
CA HIS A 86 -5.58 9.52 1.14
C HIS A 86 -6.12 9.51 -0.28
N LYS A 87 -6.06 10.67 -0.94
CA LYS A 87 -6.35 10.79 -2.38
C LYS A 87 -5.05 10.58 -3.13
N ILE A 88 -4.88 9.39 -3.68
CA ILE A 88 -3.70 9.05 -4.46
C ILE A 88 -3.96 9.43 -5.93
N PRO A 89 -3.13 10.33 -6.50
CA PRO A 89 -3.13 10.57 -7.93
C PRO A 89 -2.54 9.35 -8.64
N ASN A 90 -3.17 8.92 -9.74
CA ASN A 90 -2.51 7.98 -10.65
C ASN A 90 -1.58 8.79 -11.55
N TRP A 91 -0.29 8.48 -11.52
CA TRP A 91 0.75 9.17 -12.31
C TRP A 91 0.89 8.59 -13.72
N HIS A 92 0.24 7.45 -14.03
CA HIS A 92 0.32 6.75 -15.32
C HIS A 92 -0.79 7.16 -16.30
N ASN A 93 -1.02 8.47 -16.48
CA ASN A 93 -1.94 9.02 -17.48
C ASN A 93 -1.20 9.71 -18.63
#